data_AF-P06232-F1
#
_entry.id   AF-P06232-F1
#
_cell.length_a   1.000
_cell.length_b   1.000
_cell.length_c   1.000
_cell.angle_alpha   90.00
_cell.angle_beta   90.00
_cell.angle_gamma   90.00
#
_symmetry.space_group_name_H-M   'P 1'
#
loop_
_entity.id
_entity.type
_entity.pdbx_description
1 polymer ?
#
loop_
_entity_poly.entity_id
_entity_poly.type
_entity_poly.pdbx_seq_one_letter_code
_entity_poly.pdbx_strand_id
1 'polypeptide(L)'
;MVDQLESEIIGIIKNRVESEGGDGETALIVGDLTAATELTALGVDSLGLADIIWDVEQAYGIRIEMNTAEAWSDLQNVGDIVGAIRGLLTKGA
;
A
#
# COMPACT_ATOMS: atom_id res chain seq x y z
N MET A 1 -0.86 -8.15 -18.20
CA MET A 1 -2.08 -7.48 -17.72
C MET A 1 -1.59 -6.63 -16.58
N VAL A 2 -1.57 -5.30 -16.72
CA VAL A 2 -1.15 -4.40 -15.64
C VAL A 2 -1.94 -4.81 -14.40
N ASP A 3 -1.20 -5.23 -13.38
CA ASP A 3 -1.73 -5.95 -12.23
C ASP A 3 -2.88 -5.14 -11.63
N GLN A 4 -4.10 -5.65 -11.75
CA GLN A 4 -5.30 -4.98 -11.23
C GLN A 4 -5.13 -4.65 -9.75
N LEU A 5 -4.43 -5.54 -9.02
CA LEU A 5 -3.97 -5.34 -7.66
C LEU A 5 -3.14 -4.07 -7.48
N GLU A 6 -2.19 -3.82 -8.39
CA GLU A 6 -1.34 -2.63 -8.35
C GLU A 6 -2.18 -1.37 -8.51
N SER A 7 -3.08 -1.36 -9.48
CA SER A 7 -3.96 -0.21 -9.72
C SER A 7 -4.93 0.04 -8.56
N GLU A 8 -5.40 -1.02 -7.89
CA GLU A 8 -6.26 -0.88 -6.70
C GLU A 8 -5.49 -0.37 -5.50
N ILE A 9 -4.32 -0.94 -5.19
CA ILE A 9 -3.48 -0.48 -4.09
C ILE A 9 -3.05 0.97 -4.30
N ILE A 10 -2.59 1.31 -5.51
CA ILE A 10 -2.27 2.69 -5.87
C ILE A 10 -3.50 3.58 -5.65
N GLY A 11 -4.69 3.13 -6.04
CA GLY A 11 -5.94 3.86 -5.83
C GLY A 11 -6.30 4.07 -4.35
N ILE A 12 -6.13 3.05 -3.51
CA ILE A 12 -6.39 3.11 -2.06
C ILE A 12 -5.41 4.09 -1.40
N ILE A 13 -4.12 3.93 -1.68
CA ILE A 13 -3.06 4.80 -1.12
C ILE A 13 -3.28 6.24 -1.60
N LYS A 14 -3.57 6.43 -2.89
CA LYS A 14 -3.89 7.74 -3.47
C LYS A 14 -5.03 8.42 -2.74
N ASN A 15 -6.17 7.75 -2.61
CA ASN A 15 -7.36 8.32 -1.94
C ASN A 15 -7.09 8.64 -0.47
N ARG A 16 -6.29 7.81 0.20
CA ARG A 16 -5.90 8.02 1.60
C ARG A 16 -4.96 9.21 1.76
N VAL A 17 -3.90 9.28 0.95
CA VAL A 17 -2.94 10.39 0.99
C VAL A 17 -3.61 11.69 0.55
N GLU A 18 -4.58 11.67 -0.37
CA GLU A 18 -5.40 12.85 -0.68
C GLU A 18 -6.31 13.26 0.50
N SER A 19 -6.77 12.30 1.31
CA SER A 19 -7.62 12.57 2.47
C SER A 19 -6.85 13.02 3.72
N GLU A 20 -5.64 12.48 3.94
CA GLU A 20 -4.79 12.79 5.09
C GLU A 20 -3.76 13.90 4.80
N GLY A 21 -3.28 13.99 3.56
CA GLY A 21 -2.34 14.99 3.08
C GLY A 21 -3.02 16.32 2.81
N GLY A 22 -3.32 17.05 3.87
CA GLY A 22 -3.73 18.46 3.80
C GLY A 22 -2.61 19.41 3.33
N ASP A 23 -1.38 18.91 3.22
CA ASP A 23 -0.20 19.66 2.82
C ASP A 23 0.10 19.39 1.33
N GLY A 24 -0.01 20.43 0.50
CA GLY A 24 0.03 20.33 -0.97
C GLY A 24 1.28 19.71 -1.59
N GLU A 25 2.32 19.41 -0.80
CA GLU A 25 3.49 18.66 -1.24
C GLU A 25 3.15 17.20 -1.52
N THR A 26 2.35 16.54 -0.69
CA THR A 26 2.01 15.11 -0.85
C THR A 26 1.06 14.88 -2.02
N ALA A 27 0.17 15.83 -2.30
CA ALA A 27 -0.76 15.77 -3.43
C ALA A 27 -0.06 15.71 -4.80
N LEU A 28 1.12 16.33 -4.94
CA LEU A 28 1.93 16.24 -6.17
C LEU A 28 2.49 14.83 -6.38
N ILE A 29 2.92 14.17 -5.29
CA ILE A 29 3.47 12.80 -5.30
C ILE A 29 2.37 11.79 -5.66
N VAL A 30 1.14 12.07 -5.23
CA VAL A 30 -0.04 11.23 -5.48
C VAL A 30 -0.50 11.26 -6.95
N GLY A 31 -0.26 12.37 -7.66
CA GLY A 31 -0.53 12.47 -9.10
C GLY A 31 0.36 11.55 -9.96
N ASP A 32 1.62 11.37 -9.53
CA ASP A 32 2.63 10.52 -10.15
C ASP A 32 2.91 9.25 -9.32
N LEU A 33 1.92 8.79 -8.55
CA LEU A 33 2.08 7.60 -7.72
C LEU A 33 2.19 6.36 -8.61
N THR A 34 3.36 5.73 -8.57
CA THR A 34 3.65 4.48 -9.27
C THR A 34 4.03 3.41 -8.26
N ALA A 35 4.14 2.15 -8.69
CA ALA A 35 4.71 1.08 -7.87
C ALA A 35 6.14 1.39 -7.36
N ALA A 36 6.86 2.30 -8.00
CA ALA A 36 8.18 2.74 -7.54
C ALA A 36 8.14 3.84 -6.47
N THR A 37 6.95 4.39 -6.16
CA THR A 37 6.81 5.46 -5.17
C THR A 37 6.97 4.91 -3.76
N GLU A 38 7.85 5.54 -2.98
CA GLU A 38 8.09 5.22 -1.57
C GLU A 38 6.90 5.64 -0.68
N LEU A 39 6.50 4.76 0.24
CA LEU A 39 5.51 5.03 1.28
C LEU A 39 5.98 6.14 2.22
N THR A 40 7.26 6.13 2.58
CA THR A 40 7.90 7.20 3.36
C THR A 40 7.87 8.54 2.63
N ALA A 41 7.99 8.56 1.30
CA ALA A 41 7.86 9.79 0.52
C ALA A 41 6.42 10.34 0.54
N LEU A 42 5.42 9.46 0.63
CA LEU A 42 4.02 9.82 0.78
C LEU A 42 3.65 10.26 2.21
N GLY A 43 4.62 10.32 3.13
CA GLY A 43 4.36 10.61 4.54
C GLY A 43 3.61 9.48 5.25
N VAL A 44 3.60 8.27 4.68
CA VAL A 44 2.96 7.11 5.31
C VAL A 44 3.88 6.60 6.41
N ASP A 45 3.61 7.06 7.62
CA ASP A 45 4.20 6.53 8.85
C ASP A 45 3.72 5.11 9.16
N SER A 46 4.31 4.48 10.19
CA SER A 46 3.93 3.14 10.65
C SER A 46 2.43 2.99 10.91
N LEU A 47 1.72 4.08 11.25
CA LEU A 47 0.27 4.10 11.43
C LEU A 47 -0.48 4.08 10.10
N GLY A 48 -0.05 4.88 9.12
CA GLY A 48 -0.62 4.84 7.76
C GLY A 48 -0.36 3.50 7.08
N LEU A 49 0.79 2.88 7.34
CA LEU A 49 1.12 1.55 6.82
C LEU A 49 0.20 0.49 7.44
N ALA A 50 -0.04 0.54 8.76
CA ALA A 50 -1.00 -0.32 9.44
C ALA A 50 -2.44 -0.14 8.89
N ASP A 51 -2.82 1.08 8.57
CA ASP A 51 -4.14 1.38 8.02
C ASP A 51 -4.28 0.88 6.57
N ILE A 52 -3.23 0.98 5.74
CA ILE A 52 -3.20 0.37 4.40
C ILE A 52 -3.30 -1.16 4.50
N ILE A 53 -2.54 -1.77 5.41
CA ILE A 53 -2.61 -3.21 5.68
C ILE A 53 -4.04 -3.60 6.05
N TRP A 54 -4.69 -2.84 6.94
CA TRP A 54 -6.08 -3.07 7.30
C TRP A 54 -6.99 -2.99 6.06
N ASP A 55 -6.92 -1.90 5.29
CA ASP A 55 -7.74 -1.68 4.09
C ASP A 55 -7.61 -2.87 3.12
N VAL A 56 -6.38 -3.35 2.93
CA VAL A 56 -6.07 -4.51 2.10
C VAL A 56 -6.63 -5.81 2.67
N GLU A 57 -6.49 -6.06 3.97
CA GLU A 57 -7.08 -7.23 4.63
C GLU A 57 -8.60 -7.26 4.42
N GLN A 58 -9.26 -6.11 4.53
CA GLN A 58 -10.71 -6.01 4.30
C GLN A 58 -11.08 -6.16 2.83
N ALA A 59 -10.36 -5.50 1.92
CA ALA A 59 -10.63 -5.51 0.49
C ALA A 59 -10.45 -6.90 -0.12
N TYR A 60 -9.40 -7.62 0.27
CA TYR A 60 -9.09 -8.96 -0.25
C TYR A 60 -9.60 -10.10 0.64
N GLY A 61 -10.16 -9.79 1.82
CA GLY A 61 -10.62 -10.80 2.78
C GLY A 61 -9.50 -11.70 3.30
N ILE A 62 -8.25 -11.26 3.19
CA ILE A 62 -7.07 -11.98 3.68
C ILE A 62 -6.76 -11.54 5.10
N ARG A 63 -6.27 -12.46 5.93
CA ARG A 63 -5.72 -12.13 7.24
C ARG A 63 -4.22 -12.18 7.16
N ILE A 64 -3.57 -11.05 7.34
CA ILE A 64 -2.12 -10.94 7.37
C ILE A 64 -1.68 -11.39 8.76
N GLU A 65 -1.20 -12.64 8.87
CA GLU A 65 -0.63 -13.12 10.12
C GLU A 65 0.58 -12.25 10.50
N MET A 66 0.80 -12.04 11.80
CA MET A 66 1.92 -11.22 12.32
C MET A 66 3.28 -11.59 11.71
N ASN A 67 3.47 -12.85 11.31
CA ASN A 67 4.69 -13.28 10.63
C ASN A 67 4.90 -12.57 9.28
N THR A 68 3.82 -12.26 8.59
CA THR A 68 3.86 -11.39 7.41
C THR A 68 4.01 -9.93 7.78
N ALA A 69 3.45 -9.43 8.89
CA ALA A 69 3.58 -8.02 9.26
C ALA A 69 5.04 -7.53 9.33
N GLU A 70 6.00 -8.42 9.64
CA GLU A 70 7.44 -8.13 9.51
C GLU A 70 7.85 -7.92 8.05
N ALA A 71 7.43 -8.79 7.14
CA ALA A 71 7.63 -8.63 5.70
C ALA A 71 6.96 -7.36 5.15
N TRP A 72 5.90 -6.88 5.81
CA TRP A 72 5.25 -5.61 5.49
C TRP A 72 5.97 -4.39 6.04
N SER A 73 6.64 -4.54 7.19
CA SER A 73 7.44 -3.47 7.81
C SER A 73 8.70 -3.16 7.00
N ASP A 74 9.18 -4.10 6.20
CA ASP A 74 10.29 -3.92 5.25
C ASP A 74 9.85 -3.23 3.94
N LEU A 75 8.54 -3.05 3.71
CA LEU A 75 8.03 -2.50 2.46
C LEU A 75 8.25 -0.99 2.41
N GLN A 76 9.16 -0.58 1.54
CA GLN A 76 9.46 0.84 1.33
C GLN A 76 8.57 1.48 0.28
N ASN A 77 8.03 0.71 -0.67
CA ASN A 77 7.35 1.22 -1.86
C ASN A 77 5.96 0.62 -2.04
N VAL A 78 5.11 1.32 -2.79
CA VAL A 78 3.77 0.81 -3.16
C VAL A 78 3.85 -0.50 -3.95
N GLY A 79 4.85 -0.64 -4.82
CA GLY A 79 5.11 -1.87 -5.57
C GLY A 79 5.52 -3.03 -4.68
N ASP A 80 6.17 -2.74 -3.55
CA ASP A 80 6.52 -3.73 -2.54
C ASP A 80 5.25 -4.25 -1.85
N ILE A 81 4.32 -3.36 -1.47
CA ILE A 81 2.98 -3.75 -0.97
C ILE A 81 2.25 -4.64 -1.98
N VAL A 82 2.21 -4.22 -3.24
CA VAL A 82 1.53 -4.99 -4.29
C VAL A 82 2.19 -6.36 -4.47
N GLY A 83 3.53 -6.41 -4.46
CA GLY A 83 4.29 -7.64 -4.49
C GLY A 83 4.03 -8.56 -3.30
N ALA A 84 3.96 -8.00 -2.09
CA ALA A 84 3.68 -8.71 -0.85
C ALA A 84 2.27 -9.30 -0.84
N ILE A 85 1.26 -8.53 -1.22
CA ILE A 85 -0.13 -9.01 -1.32
C ILE A 85 -0.25 -10.07 -2.40
N ARG A 86 0.37 -9.85 -3.56
CA ARG A 86 0.37 -10.84 -4.63
C ARG A 86 1.04 -12.14 -4.18
N GLY A 87 2.14 -12.05 -3.44
CA GLY A 87 2.81 -13.19 -2.81
C GLY A 87 1.93 -13.91 -1.79
N LEU A 88 1.17 -13.16 -1.00
CA LEU A 88 0.21 -13.70 -0.03
C LEU A 88 -0.98 -14.39 -0.71
N LEU A 89 -1.61 -13.74 -1.70
CA LEU A 89 -2.70 -14.30 -2.49
C LEU A 89 -2.27 -15.57 -3.23
N THR A 90 -1.03 -15.62 -3.73
CA THR A 90 -0.49 -16.81 -4.40
C THR A 90 -0.06 -17.91 -3.44
N LYS A 91 0.36 -17.57 -2.21
CA LYS A 91 0.71 -18.58 -1.19
C LYS A 91 -0.51 -19.11 -0.44
N GLY A 92 -1.62 -18.39 -0.45
CA GLY A 92 -2.90 -18.79 0.15
C GLY A 92 -3.87 -19.55 -0.77
N ALA A 93 -3.58 -19.65 -2.08
CA ALA A 93 -4.37 -20.40 -3.07
C ALA A 93 -3.81 -21.81 -3.30
#